data_AF-A0A9X1XY79-F1
#
_entry.id   AF-A0A9X1XY79-F1
#
_cell.length_a   1.000
_cell.length_b   1.000
_cell.length_c   1.000
_cell.angle_alpha   90.00
_cell.angle_beta   90.00
_cell.angle_gamma   90.00
#
_symmetry.space_group_name_H-M   'P 1'
#
loop_
_entity.id
_entity.type
_entity.pdbx_description
1 polymer ?
#
loop_
_entity_poly.entity_id
_entity_poly.type
_entity_poly.pdbx_seq_one_letter_code
_entity_poly.pdbx_strand_id
1 'polypeptide(L)'
;MKLKLSRFIAIVLLVIPGITAMIGFLKIKDSLFDYMSAHGVDALTRVSFDWLNFVLGVVLFAAGAGFLGGWIFFRDRKRNYVGPRFRKKDTAAVKEPEPAGMQHK
;
A
#
# COMPACT_ATOMS: atom_id res chain seq x y z
N MET A 1 -2.59 -22.92 18.51
CA MET A 1 -3.55 -21.79 18.68
C MET A 1 -2.90 -20.41 18.63
N LYS A 2 -1.71 -20.22 19.25
CA LYS A 2 -0.96 -18.94 19.26
C LYS A 2 -0.74 -18.30 17.87
N LEU A 3 -0.56 -19.11 16.82
CA LEU A 3 -0.36 -18.63 15.44
C LEU A 3 -1.61 -17.99 14.81
N LYS A 4 -2.83 -18.46 15.14
CA LYS A 4 -4.08 -17.87 14.64
C LYS A 4 -4.32 -16.50 15.28
N LEU A 5 -4.09 -16.40 16.59
CA LEU A 5 -4.21 -15.14 17.33
C LEU A 5 -3.20 -14.09 16.83
N SER A 6 -1.95 -14.47 16.61
CA SER A 6 -0.92 -13.57 16.05
C SER A 6 -1.29 -13.05 14.66
N ARG A 7 -1.85 -13.89 13.78
CA ARG A 7 -2.34 -13.46 12.46
C ARG A 7 -3.53 -12.51 12.56
N PHE A 8 -4.45 -12.77 13.49
CA PHE A 8 -5.59 -11.89 13.74
C PHE A 8 -5.14 -10.51 14.23
N ILE A 9 -4.25 -10.47 15.22
CA ILE A 9 -3.68 -9.21 15.73
C ILE A 9 -2.96 -8.45 14.62
N ALA A 10 -2.20 -9.13 13.75
CA ALA A 10 -1.53 -8.50 12.62
C ALA A 10 -2.51 -7.84 11.63
N ILE A 11 -3.68 -8.44 11.40
CA ILE A 11 -4.74 -7.86 10.57
C ILE A 11 -5.35 -6.64 11.27
N VAL A 12 -5.63 -6.73 12.58
CA VAL A 12 -6.16 -5.62 13.37
C VAL A 12 -5.19 -4.43 13.37
N LEU A 13 -3.88 -4.66 13.48
CA LEU A 13 -2.87 -3.61 13.37
C LEU A 13 -2.85 -2.96 11.98
N LEU A 14 -3.13 -3.74 10.92
CA LEU A 14 -3.28 -3.24 9.56
C LEU A 14 -4.53 -2.38 9.34
N VAL A 15 -5.52 -2.45 10.22
CA VAL A 15 -6.72 -1.59 10.15
C VAL A 15 -6.36 -0.13 10.44
N ILE A 16 -5.40 0.13 11.34
CA ILE A 16 -4.98 1.48 11.74
C ILE A 16 -4.58 2.37 10.55
N PRO A 17 -3.65 1.96 9.66
CA PRO A 17 -3.33 2.74 8.46
C PRO A 17 -4.49 2.81 7.48
N GLY A 18 -5.39 1.82 7.47
CA GLY A 18 -6.63 1.86 6.67
C GLY A 18 -7.62 2.92 7.13
N ILE A 19 -7.86 3.01 8.43
CA ILE A 19 -8.68 4.09 9.02
C ILE A 19 -8.05 5.45 8.75
N THR A 20 -6.71 5.55 8.89
CA THR A 20 -5.97 6.79 8.60
C THR A 20 -6.17 7.22 7.14
N ALA A 21 -6.11 6.28 6.20
CA ALA A 21 -6.40 6.56 4.78
C ALA A 21 -7.85 7.02 4.60
N MET A 22 -8.82 6.35 5.24
CA MET A 22 -10.23 6.72 5.16
C MET A 22 -10.48 8.14 5.67
N ILE A 23 -9.90 8.51 6.82
CA ILE A 23 -9.98 9.87 7.38
C ILE A 23 -9.37 10.90 6.40
N GLY A 24 -8.22 10.59 5.80
CA GLY A 24 -7.60 11.43 4.79
C GLY A 24 -8.53 11.67 3.59
N PHE A 25 -9.17 10.60 3.10
CA PHE A 25 -10.13 10.68 2.00
C PHE A 25 -11.37 11.51 2.35
N LEU A 26 -11.92 11.36 3.56
CA LEU A 26 -13.03 12.17 4.04
C LEU A 26 -12.68 13.66 4.02
N LYS A 27 -11.50 14.04 4.54
CA LYS A 27 -11.03 15.43 4.52
C LYS A 27 -10.94 16.00 3.10
N ILE A 28 -10.40 15.24 2.15
CA ILE A 28 -10.33 15.64 0.74
C ILE A 28 -11.74 15.89 0.21
N LYS A 29 -12.66 14.93 0.42
CA LYS A 29 -14.04 15.03 -0.01
C LYS A 29 -14.71 16.27 0.60
N ASP A 30 -14.62 16.45 1.90
CA ASP A 30 -15.30 17.53 2.60
C ASP A 30 -14.79 18.89 2.13
N SER A 31 -13.47 19.10 2.02
CA SER A 31 -12.93 20.35 1.46
C SER A 31 -13.39 20.64 0.03
N LEU A 32 -13.59 19.61 -0.79
CA LEU A 32 -14.06 19.76 -2.17
C LEU A 32 -15.56 20.08 -2.23
N PHE A 33 -16.37 19.39 -1.43
CA PHE A 33 -17.81 19.62 -1.33
C PHE A 33 -18.15 20.97 -0.69
N ASP A 34 -17.40 21.39 0.33
CA ASP A 34 -17.56 22.70 0.96
C ASP A 34 -17.28 23.82 -0.04
N TYR A 35 -16.21 23.70 -0.83
CA TYR A 35 -15.91 24.66 -1.88
C TYR A 35 -17.00 24.70 -2.97
N MET A 36 -17.47 23.55 -3.43
CA MET A 36 -18.51 23.47 -4.47
C MET A 36 -19.87 23.96 -3.99
N SER A 37 -20.25 23.66 -2.75
CA SER A 37 -21.53 24.12 -2.17
C SER A 37 -21.53 25.61 -1.88
N ALA A 38 -20.39 26.18 -1.45
CA ALA A 38 -20.23 27.61 -1.23
C ALA A 38 -20.30 28.45 -2.53
N HIS A 39 -20.05 27.85 -3.70
CA HIS A 39 -20.20 28.54 -5.00
C HIS A 39 -21.67 28.80 -5.39
N GLY A 40 -22.64 28.13 -4.76
CA GLY A 40 -24.07 28.28 -5.07
C GLY A 40 -24.81 29.34 -4.25
N VAL A 41 -24.13 30.00 -3.31
CA VAL A 41 -24.73 30.99 -2.39
C VAL A 41 -24.10 32.36 -2.62
N ASP A 42 -24.81 33.23 -3.34
CA ASP A 42 -24.41 34.60 -3.71
C ASP A 42 -24.09 35.55 -2.53
N ALA A 43 -24.26 35.09 -1.28
CA ALA A 43 -24.06 35.91 -0.07
C ALA A 43 -22.61 35.94 0.47
N LEU A 44 -21.71 35.07 -0.01
CA LEU A 44 -20.34 34.97 0.54
C LEU A 44 -19.30 35.44 -0.49
N THR A 45 -18.98 36.73 -0.44
CA THR A 45 -18.03 37.43 -1.34
C THR A 45 -16.56 36.95 -1.25
N ARG A 46 -16.27 35.87 -0.50
CA ARG A 46 -14.95 35.24 -0.41
C ARG A 46 -15.07 33.74 -0.17
N VAL A 47 -15.32 32.95 -1.22
CA VAL A 47 -15.15 31.50 -1.16
C VAL A 47 -13.65 31.18 -1.21
N SER A 48 -13.03 31.00 -0.05
CA SER A 48 -11.65 30.52 0.04
C SER A 48 -11.63 29.00 0.14
N PHE A 49 -10.89 28.34 -0.76
CA PHE A 49 -10.66 26.90 -0.68
C PHE A 49 -9.84 26.55 0.57
N ASP A 50 -10.26 25.53 1.32
CA ASP A 50 -9.55 25.06 2.50
C ASP A 50 -8.36 24.17 2.12
N TRP A 51 -7.31 24.83 1.64
CA TRP A 51 -6.05 24.19 1.25
C TRP A 51 -5.40 23.39 2.38
N LEU A 52 -5.56 23.83 3.64
CA LEU A 52 -4.93 23.17 4.77
C LEU A 52 -5.55 21.80 5.02
N ASN A 53 -6.88 21.72 5.12
CA ASN A 53 -7.56 20.43 5.31
C ASN A 53 -7.43 19.54 4.07
N PHE A 54 -7.44 20.11 2.86
CA PHE A 54 -7.23 19.35 1.63
C PHE A 54 -5.85 18.71 1.57
N VAL A 55 -4.77 19.49 1.74
CA VAL A 55 -3.40 18.98 1.69
C VAL A 55 -3.14 18.00 2.83
N LEU A 56 -3.65 18.29 4.03
CA LEU A 56 -3.56 17.35 5.16
C LEU A 56 -4.28 16.03 4.85
N GLY A 57 -5.46 16.10 4.23
CA GLY A 57 -6.21 14.94 3.76
C GLY A 57 -5.43 14.12 2.73
N VAL A 58 -4.81 14.78 1.73
CA VAL A 58 -3.95 14.15 0.72
C VAL A 58 -2.77 13.44 1.36
N VAL A 59 -2.07 14.09 2.31
CA VAL A 59 -0.93 13.49 3.00
C VAL A 59 -1.36 12.28 3.82
N LEU A 60 -2.44 12.39 4.59
CA LEU A 60 -2.97 11.27 5.40
C LEU A 60 -3.42 10.09 4.52
N PHE A 61 -4.10 10.38 3.41
CA PHE A 61 -4.53 9.37 2.45
C PHE A 61 -3.34 8.69 1.78
N ALA A 62 -2.39 9.46 1.25
CA ALA A 62 -1.20 8.93 0.60
C ALA A 62 -0.33 8.13 1.58
N ALA A 63 -0.18 8.59 2.82
CA ALA A 63 0.56 7.87 3.86
C ALA A 63 -0.14 6.54 4.21
N GLY A 64 -1.46 6.55 4.46
CA GLY A 64 -2.22 5.35 4.79
C GLY A 64 -2.28 4.34 3.65
N ALA A 65 -2.64 4.78 2.45
CA ALA A 65 -2.74 3.96 1.25
C ALA A 65 -1.35 3.47 0.79
N GLY A 66 -0.34 4.33 0.82
CA GLY A 66 1.05 4.00 0.51
C GLY A 66 1.64 3.00 1.49
N PHE A 67 1.37 3.15 2.80
CA PHE A 67 1.76 2.17 3.80
C PHE A 67 1.10 0.81 3.57
N LEU A 68 -0.22 0.79 3.32
CA LEU A 68 -0.96 -0.44 3.01
C LEU A 68 -0.40 -1.13 1.76
N GLY A 69 -0.23 -0.39 0.66
CA GLY A 69 0.32 -0.91 -0.59
C GLY A 69 1.75 -1.43 -0.44
N GLY A 70 2.61 -0.67 0.23
CA GLY A 70 3.99 -1.07 0.53
C GLY A 70 4.09 -2.30 1.42
N TRP A 71 3.26 -2.37 2.47
CA TRP A 71 3.18 -3.54 3.34
C TRP A 71 2.66 -4.77 2.60
N ILE A 72 1.61 -4.64 1.79
CA ILE A 72 1.08 -5.73 0.96
C ILE A 72 2.16 -6.25 0.02
N PHE A 73 2.86 -5.36 -0.68
CA PHE A 73 3.96 -5.73 -1.58
C PHE A 73 5.10 -6.46 -0.86
N PHE A 74 5.53 -5.96 0.31
CA PHE A 74 6.56 -6.62 1.12
C PHE A 74 6.13 -8.00 1.63
N ARG A 75 4.88 -8.11 2.12
CA ARG A 75 4.25 -9.37 2.53
C ARG A 75 4.23 -10.37 1.38
N ASP A 76 3.82 -9.91 0.19
CA ASP A 76 3.57 -10.77 -0.96
C ASP A 76 4.89 -11.29 -1.57
N ARG A 77 5.92 -10.44 -1.59
CA ARG A 77 7.28 -10.81 -1.97
C ARG A 77 7.85 -11.95 -1.13
N LYS A 78 7.57 -11.99 0.18
CA LYS A 78 8.02 -13.08 1.07
C LYS A 78 7.34 -14.43 0.79
N ARG A 79 6.21 -14.44 0.08
CA ARG A 79 5.43 -15.65 -0.22
C ARG A 79 5.52 -16.10 -1.68
N ASN A 80 6.39 -15.47 -2.49
CA ASN A 80 6.59 -15.78 -3.91
C ASN A 80 5.30 -15.71 -4.78
N TYR A 81 4.31 -14.94 -4.34
CA TYR A 81 3.10 -14.64 -5.13
C TYR A 81 3.31 -13.53 -6.16
N VAL A 82 4.49 -12.92 -6.17
CA VAL A 82 4.89 -11.95 -7.20
C VAL A 82 5.10 -12.65 -8.55
N GLY A 83 4.72 -11.98 -9.63
CA GLY A 83 4.81 -12.54 -10.99
C GLY A 83 6.23 -13.00 -11.37
N PRO A 84 6.37 -13.83 -12.43
CA PRO A 84 7.64 -14.45 -12.84
C PRO A 84 8.83 -13.48 -12.97
N ARG A 85 8.55 -12.21 -13.27
CA ARG A 85 9.54 -11.13 -13.40
C ARG A 85 10.18 -10.67 -12.09
N PHE A 86 9.54 -10.90 -10.94
CA PHE A 86 9.98 -10.44 -9.62
C PHE A 86 10.41 -11.58 -8.68
N ARG A 87 10.31 -12.84 -9.14
CA ARG A 87 10.86 -14.00 -8.42
C ARG A 87 12.38 -13.93 -8.47
N LYS A 88 13.04 -14.17 -7.33
CA LYS A 88 14.48 -14.39 -7.34
C LYS A 88 14.73 -15.63 -8.21
N LYS A 89 15.49 -15.49 -9.30
CA LYS A 89 16.01 -16.65 -10.03
C LYS A 89 16.90 -17.38 -9.05
N ASP A 90 16.44 -18.53 -8.56
CA ASP A 90 17.31 -19.47 -7.89
C ASP A 90 18.39 -19.86 -8.91
N THR A 91 19.56 -19.23 -8.77
CA THR A 91 20.74 -19.47 -9.62
C THR A 91 21.38 -20.83 -9.28
N ALA A 92 20.73 -21.62 -8.42
CA ALA A 92 21.20 -22.94 -7.97
C ALA A 92 21.04 -24.06 -9.01
N ALA A 93 20.53 -23.77 -10.21
CA ALA A 93 20.48 -24.75 -11.31
C ALA A 93 21.64 -24.61 -12.32
N VAL A 94 22.65 -23.78 -12.02
CA VAL A 94 23.80 -23.56 -12.93
C VAL A 94 25.12 -23.70 -12.16
N LYS A 95 25.57 -24.96 -11.98
CA LYS A 95 26.95 -25.48 -12.21
C LYS A 95 27.35 -26.68 -11.32
N GLU A 96 27.41 -27.84 -11.98
CA GLU A 96 28.36 -28.99 -11.83
C GLU A 96 28.36 -29.84 -10.54
N PRO A 97 28.66 -31.16 -10.58
CA PRO A 97 29.57 -31.80 -11.53
C PRO A 97 28.97 -32.98 -12.33
N GLU A 98 29.38 -33.12 -13.59
CA GLU A 98 29.34 -34.43 -14.28
C GLU A 98 30.78 -35.01 -14.27
N PRO A 99 31.16 -35.82 -13.27
CA PRO A 99 32.37 -36.62 -13.35
C PRO A 99 31.98 -38.08 -13.57
N ALA A 100 31.91 -38.51 -14.83
CA ALA A 100 32.28 -39.87 -15.19
C ALA A 100 32.18 -40.06 -16.72
N GLY A 101 33.09 -39.40 -17.43
CA GLY A 101 33.59 -39.96 -18.69
C GLY A 101 34.32 -41.27 -18.39
N MET A 102 33.57 -42.33 -18.06
CA MET A 102 34.00 -43.71 -18.29
C MET A 102 33.73 -43.99 -19.76
N GLN A 103 34.75 -43.87 -20.60
CA GLN A 103 35.08 -44.85 -21.63
C GLN A 103 36.32 -44.44 -22.43
N HIS A 104 37.05 -45.48 -22.85
CA HIS A 104 38.22 -45.54 -23.74
C HIS A 104 39.62 -45.38 -23.11
N LYS A 105 40.25 -46.52 -22.79
CA LYS A 105 41.23 -47.15 -23.70
C LYS A 105 41.39 -48.64 -23.40
#